data_AF-A0A7X8DSE3-F1
#
_entry.id   AF-A0A7X8DSE3-F1
#
_cell.length_a   1.000
_cell.length_b   1.000
_cell.length_c   1.000
_cell.angle_alpha   90.00
_cell.angle_beta   90.00
_cell.angle_gamma   90.00
#
_symmetry.space_group_name_H-M   'P 1'
#
loop_
_entity.id
_entity.type
_entity.pdbx_description
1 polymer ?
#
loop_
_entity_poly.entity_id
_entity_poly.type
_entity_poly.pdbx_seq_one_letter_code
_entity_poly.pdbx_strand_id
1 'polypeptide(L)'
;MQKHVLLKKFMMILGVMFMLSMSTSAFAVNEFDAEGRIIARYGSPVIDGEIDPIWETAYLYTPKHISGNINTQASFRVLWDDNAIYILAEVKDDKLSARSATPYMQDSVEIFLDENNDKSK
;
A
#
# COMPACT_ATOMS: atom_id res chain seq x y z
N MET A 1 29.62 -41.64 -27.11
CA MET A 1 28.55 -41.23 -26.16
C MET A 1 28.86 -39.97 -25.35
N GLN A 2 30.06 -39.37 -25.44
CA GLN A 2 30.47 -38.24 -24.57
C GLN A 2 30.29 -36.85 -25.21
N LYS A 3 30.27 -36.74 -26.55
CA LYS A 3 30.06 -35.47 -27.27
C LYS A 3 28.63 -34.92 -27.12
N HIS A 4 27.61 -35.79 -27.09
CA HIS A 4 26.22 -35.39 -26.91
C HIS A 4 25.90 -34.86 -25.49
N VAL A 5 26.62 -35.33 -24.48
CA VAL A 5 26.48 -34.83 -23.09
C VAL A 5 27.12 -33.45 -22.95
N LEU A 6 28.25 -33.21 -23.62
CA LEU A 6 28.95 -31.92 -23.61
C LEU A 6 28.13 -30.82 -24.30
N LEU A 7 27.51 -31.13 -25.45
CA LEU A 7 26.67 -30.18 -26.20
C LEU A 7 25.39 -29.81 -25.43
N LYS A 8 24.76 -30.76 -24.73
CA LYS A 8 23.61 -30.50 -23.85
C LYS A 8 23.98 -29.63 -22.64
N LYS A 9 25.15 -29.84 -22.03
CA LYS A 9 25.65 -28.98 -20.94
C LYS A 9 26.00 -27.57 -21.42
N PHE A 10 26.51 -27.41 -22.64
CA PHE A 10 26.81 -26.11 -23.23
C PHE A 10 25.53 -25.33 -23.61
N MET A 11 24.50 -26.00 -24.13
CA MET A 11 23.17 -25.41 -24.38
C MET A 11 22.43 -25.03 -23.09
N MET A 12 22.68 -25.73 -21.98
CA MET A 12 22.09 -25.39 -20.68
C MET A 12 22.74 -24.16 -20.04
N ILE A 13 24.02 -23.89 -20.33
CA ILE A 13 24.73 -22.69 -19.86
C ILE A 13 24.42 -21.47 -20.75
N LEU A 14 24.12 -21.68 -22.04
CA LEU A 14 23.74 -20.58 -22.94
C LEU A 14 22.30 -20.07 -22.72
N GLY A 15 21.40 -20.92 -22.19
CA GLY A 15 20.02 -20.53 -21.85
C GLY A 15 19.89 -19.61 -20.63
N VAL A 16 20.97 -19.38 -19.87
CA VAL A 16 20.98 -18.49 -18.69
C VAL A 16 21.47 -17.07 -19.05
N MET A 17 21.87 -16.83 -20.31
CA MET A 17 22.48 -15.56 -20.74
C MET A 17 21.51 -14.58 -21.44
N PHE A 18 20.21 -14.63 -21.14
CA PHE A 18 19.26 -13.61 -21.62
C PHE A 18 18.08 -13.37 -20.67
N MET A 19 18.33 -13.31 -19.36
CA MET A 19 17.51 -12.42 -18.53
C MET A 19 18.12 -11.03 -18.70
N LEU A 20 17.70 -10.35 -19.75
CA LEU A 20 17.86 -8.90 -19.82
C LEU A 20 17.22 -8.37 -18.54
N SER A 21 18.06 -7.85 -17.64
CA SER A 21 17.61 -6.81 -16.74
C SER A 21 17.15 -5.67 -17.63
N MET A 22 15.87 -5.67 -17.99
CA MET A 22 15.21 -4.41 -18.22
C MET A 22 15.41 -3.67 -16.91
N SER A 23 16.35 -2.73 -16.92
CA SER A 23 16.28 -1.62 -15.99
C SER A 23 14.88 -1.07 -16.20
N THR A 24 13.98 -1.40 -15.30
CA THR A 24 12.82 -0.54 -15.09
C THR A 24 13.48 0.79 -14.82
N SER A 25 13.46 1.66 -15.82
CA SER A 25 13.55 3.07 -15.57
C SER A 25 12.37 3.27 -14.64
N ALA A 26 12.64 3.28 -13.34
CA ALA A 26 11.67 3.73 -12.38
C ALA A 26 11.46 5.17 -12.80
N PHE A 27 10.44 5.41 -13.64
CA PHE A 27 9.73 6.67 -13.57
C PHE A 27 9.53 6.86 -12.09
N ALA A 28 10.20 7.84 -11.49
CA ALA A 28 10.08 8.09 -10.07
C ALA A 28 8.59 8.24 -9.83
N VAL A 29 7.99 7.20 -9.27
CA VAL A 29 6.56 7.15 -9.05
C VAL A 29 6.39 8.05 -7.86
N ASN A 30 6.07 9.33 -8.10
CA ASN A 30 5.90 10.29 -7.03
C ASN A 30 4.66 9.87 -6.22
N GLU A 31 4.92 9.36 -5.02
CA GLU A 31 3.91 8.93 -4.05
C GLU A 31 3.15 10.13 -3.45
N PHE A 32 3.71 11.33 -3.58
CA PHE A 32 3.08 12.59 -3.21
C PHE A 32 2.94 13.49 -4.43
N ASP A 33 1.99 14.42 -4.40
CA ASP A 33 1.88 15.46 -5.41
C ASP A 33 2.96 16.55 -5.24
N ALA A 34 2.93 17.58 -6.10
CA ALA A 34 3.91 18.66 -6.08
C ALA A 34 3.93 19.45 -4.77
N GLU A 35 2.83 19.43 -4.01
CA GLU A 35 2.68 20.08 -2.72
C GLU A 35 2.98 19.15 -1.53
N GLY A 36 3.35 17.89 -1.79
CA GLY A 36 3.65 16.90 -0.75
C GLY A 36 2.42 16.26 -0.10
N ARG A 37 1.23 16.36 -0.73
CA ARG A 37 -0.01 15.72 -0.30
C ARG A 37 -0.07 14.28 -0.81
N ILE A 38 -0.77 13.42 -0.09
CA ILE A 38 -1.02 12.04 -0.53
C ILE A 38 -1.87 12.03 -1.80
N ILE A 39 -1.70 10.99 -2.62
CA ILE A 39 -2.45 10.77 -3.85
C ILE A 39 -3.33 9.53 -3.67
N ALA A 40 -4.64 9.69 -3.81
CA ALA A 40 -5.56 8.57 -3.95
C ALA A 40 -5.65 8.13 -5.41
N ARG A 41 -5.60 6.82 -5.68
CA ARG A 41 -5.75 6.28 -7.05
C ARG A 41 -7.22 6.01 -7.37
N TYR A 42 -7.60 6.14 -8.64
CA TYR A 42 -8.95 5.79 -9.07
C TYR A 42 -9.14 4.26 -9.04
N GLY A 43 -10.22 3.78 -8.42
CA GLY A 43 -10.53 2.38 -8.29
C GLY A 43 -11.57 2.08 -7.21
N SER A 44 -12.31 0.98 -7.40
CA SER A 44 -13.38 0.54 -6.50
C SER A 44 -13.05 -0.85 -5.94
N PRO A 45 -12.71 -0.96 -4.65
CA PRO A 45 -12.59 -2.24 -3.97
C PRO A 45 -13.98 -2.75 -3.52
N VAL A 46 -14.04 -4.02 -3.12
CA VAL A 46 -15.15 -4.61 -2.36
C VAL A 46 -14.95 -4.29 -0.88
N ILE A 47 -16.04 -3.91 -0.19
CA ILE A 47 -16.01 -3.58 1.24
C ILE A 47 -16.49 -4.76 2.06
N ASP A 48 -15.57 -5.69 2.32
CA ASP A 48 -15.84 -6.92 3.07
C ASP A 48 -14.76 -7.24 4.15
N GLY A 49 -13.68 -6.45 4.20
CA GLY A 49 -12.58 -6.62 5.14
C GLY A 49 -11.40 -7.44 4.60
N GLU A 50 -11.50 -7.96 3.38
CA GLU A 50 -10.39 -8.61 2.68
C GLU A 50 -9.62 -7.61 1.82
N ILE A 51 -8.33 -7.89 1.58
CA ILE A 51 -7.47 -6.99 0.78
C ILE A 51 -7.55 -7.40 -0.69
N ASP A 52 -8.30 -6.63 -1.49
CA ASP A 52 -8.34 -6.78 -2.93
C ASP A 52 -7.01 -6.44 -3.64
N PRO A 53 -6.70 -7.08 -4.78
CA PRO A 53 -5.52 -6.76 -5.58
C PRO A 53 -5.45 -5.31 -6.06
N ILE A 54 -6.58 -4.61 -6.21
CA ILE A 54 -6.60 -3.21 -6.66
C ILE A 54 -5.85 -2.28 -5.70
N TRP A 55 -5.77 -2.64 -4.42
CA TRP A 55 -5.00 -1.88 -3.43
C TRP A 55 -3.49 -1.83 -3.74
N GLU A 56 -2.94 -2.79 -4.50
CA GLU A 56 -1.54 -2.76 -4.94
C GLU A 56 -1.23 -1.60 -5.89
N THR A 57 -2.26 -1.01 -6.52
CA THR A 57 -2.11 0.16 -7.40
C THR A 57 -1.97 1.46 -6.61
N ALA A 58 -2.48 1.48 -5.38
CA ALA A 58 -2.45 2.63 -4.49
C ALA A 58 -1.13 2.71 -3.70
N TYR A 59 -0.71 3.93 -3.39
CA TYR A 59 0.48 4.15 -2.57
C TYR A 59 0.23 3.77 -1.12
N LEU A 60 1.25 3.21 -0.47
CA LEU A 60 1.26 2.88 0.93
C LEU A 60 1.80 4.06 1.75
N TYR A 61 1.00 4.55 2.68
CA TYR A 61 1.37 5.64 3.58
C TYR A 61 1.45 5.17 5.02
N THR A 62 2.19 5.90 5.84
CA THR A 62 2.23 5.74 7.30
C THR A 62 1.91 7.07 7.98
N PRO A 63 1.30 7.07 9.18
CA PRO A 63 1.04 8.29 9.93
C PRO A 63 2.34 9.06 10.20
N LYS A 64 2.36 10.36 9.86
CA LYS A 64 3.52 11.23 10.10
C LYS A 64 3.68 11.65 11.56
N HIS A 65 2.58 11.68 12.31
CA HIS A 65 2.56 12.13 13.69
C HIS A 65 2.16 10.97 14.59
N ILE A 66 3.04 10.64 15.55
CA ILE A 66 2.84 9.59 16.54
C ILE A 66 2.91 10.26 17.91
N SER A 67 1.87 10.09 18.71
CA SER A 67 1.82 10.59 20.08
C SER A 67 2.19 9.49 21.07
N GLY A 68 3.09 9.80 22.00
CA GLY A 68 3.50 8.88 23.06
C GLY A 68 4.51 7.83 22.60
N ASN A 69 4.87 6.93 23.52
CA ASN A 69 5.72 5.78 23.24
C ASN A 69 4.82 4.55 23.12
N ILE A 70 4.43 4.22 21.88
CA ILE A 70 3.47 3.16 21.56
C ILE A 70 4.13 2.09 20.68
N ASN A 71 3.64 0.86 20.77
CA ASN A 71 4.05 -0.25 19.89
C ASN A 71 3.10 -0.44 18.70
N THR A 72 1.97 0.28 18.69
CA THR A 72 0.98 0.25 17.62
C THR A 72 1.58 0.77 16.32
N GLN A 73 1.40 0.02 15.24
CA GLN A 73 1.83 0.40 13.90
C GLN A 73 0.60 0.52 13.01
N ALA A 74 0.57 1.53 12.16
CA ALA A 74 -0.48 1.70 11.18
C ALA A 74 0.10 2.06 9.83
N SER A 75 -0.51 1.51 8.78
CA SER A 75 -0.30 1.93 7.40
C SER A 75 -1.63 2.01 6.70
N PHE A 76 -1.72 2.83 5.66
CA PHE A 76 -2.97 2.98 4.93
C PHE A 76 -2.76 3.22 3.44
N ARG A 77 -3.77 2.84 2.67
CA ARG A 77 -3.90 3.14 1.23
C ARG A 77 -5.24 3.81 0.99
N VAL A 78 -5.31 4.64 -0.06
CA VAL A 78 -6.52 5.37 -0.42
C VAL A 78 -6.83 5.17 -1.90
N LEU A 79 -8.07 4.75 -2.17
CA LEU A 79 -8.68 4.70 -3.49
C LEU A 79 -9.88 5.64 -3.53
N TRP A 80 -10.33 5.97 -4.72
CA TRP A 80 -11.59 6.69 -4.91
C TRP A 80 -12.22 6.33 -6.26
N ASP A 81 -13.52 6.51 -6.37
CA ASP A 81 -14.24 6.50 -7.64
C ASP A 81 -15.27 7.62 -7.67
N ASP A 82 -16.14 7.62 -8.68
CA ASP A 82 -17.18 8.64 -8.83
C ASP A 82 -18.21 8.69 -7.67
N ASN A 83 -18.23 7.68 -6.79
CA ASN A 83 -19.23 7.52 -5.73
C ASN A 83 -18.65 7.64 -4.32
N ALA A 84 -17.40 7.21 -4.10
CA ALA A 84 -16.84 7.09 -2.77
C ALA A 84 -15.32 7.28 -2.71
N ILE A 85 -14.85 7.57 -1.51
CA ILE A 85 -13.45 7.44 -1.10
C ILE A 85 -13.34 6.16 -0.28
N TYR A 86 -12.35 5.34 -0.61
CA TYR A 86 -12.08 4.06 0.04
C TYR A 86 -10.75 4.14 0.78
N ILE A 87 -10.73 3.69 2.03
CA ILE A 87 -9.55 3.71 2.88
C ILE A 87 -9.31 2.29 3.40
N LEU A 88 -8.15 1.72 3.06
CA LEU A 88 -7.65 0.49 3.68
C LEU A 88 -6.66 0.90 4.76
N ALA A 89 -7.06 0.79 6.02
CA ALA A 89 -6.17 1.01 7.17
C ALA A 89 -5.78 -0.35 7.76
N GLU A 90 -4.49 -0.66 7.70
CA GLU A 90 -3.90 -1.85 8.32
C GLU A 90 -3.26 -1.42 9.65
N VAL A 91 -3.85 -1.86 10.77
CA VAL A 91 -3.40 -1.51 12.11
C VAL A 91 -2.92 -2.78 12.82
N LYS A 92 -1.70 -2.72 13.36
CA LYS A 92 -1.10 -3.77 14.18
C LYS A 92 -0.94 -3.25 15.60
N ASP A 93 -1.67 -3.86 16.51
CA ASP A 93 -1.60 -3.60 17.95
C ASP A 93 -1.54 -4.94 18.69
N ASP A 94 -0.73 -5.02 19.76
CA ASP A 94 -0.63 -6.22 20.60
C ASP A 94 -1.72 -6.28 21.68
N LYS A 95 -2.48 -5.19 21.90
CA LYS A 95 -3.42 -5.03 23.02
C LYS A 95 -4.73 -4.34 22.62
N LEU A 96 -5.52 -5.02 21.77
CA LEU A 96 -6.84 -4.52 21.38
C LEU A 96 -7.84 -4.43 22.55
N SER A 97 -8.61 -3.33 22.61
CA SER A 97 -9.59 -3.02 23.64
C SER A 97 -10.80 -2.26 23.09
N ALA A 98 -11.98 -2.87 23.22
CA ALA A 98 -13.29 -2.25 22.98
C ALA A 98 -14.11 -2.11 24.28
N ARG A 99 -13.45 -2.03 25.45
CA ARG A 99 -14.13 -2.12 26.76
C ARG A 99 -14.84 -0.84 27.19
N SER A 100 -14.38 0.32 26.73
CA SER A 100 -14.97 1.60 27.13
C SER A 100 -16.37 1.75 26.55
N ALA A 101 -17.31 2.29 27.33
CA ALA A 101 -18.61 2.70 26.80
C ALA A 101 -18.50 3.94 25.89
N THR A 102 -17.38 4.67 25.97
CA THR A 102 -17.11 5.86 25.17
C THR A 102 -16.30 5.46 23.92
N PRO A 103 -16.83 5.63 22.69
CA PRO A 103 -16.22 5.06 21.48
C PRO A 103 -14.78 5.51 21.20
N TYR A 104 -14.47 6.81 21.33
CA TYR A 104 -13.11 7.33 21.11
C TYR A 104 -12.10 6.95 22.21
N MET A 105 -12.54 6.22 23.24
CA MET A 105 -11.67 5.62 24.26
C MET A 105 -11.45 4.11 24.02
N GLN A 106 -11.98 3.57 22.91
CA GLN A 106 -11.66 2.24 22.40
C GLN A 106 -10.54 2.35 21.36
N ASP A 107 -9.96 1.22 20.95
CA ASP A 107 -9.08 1.21 19.79
C ASP A 107 -9.92 1.40 18.52
N SER A 108 -9.67 2.50 17.82
CA SER A 108 -10.42 2.92 16.65
C SER A 108 -9.51 3.49 15.57
N VAL A 109 -10.04 3.54 14.35
CA VAL A 109 -9.54 4.39 13.27
C VAL A 109 -10.56 5.48 13.03
N GLU A 110 -10.09 6.73 12.95
CA GLU A 110 -10.93 7.90 12.70
C GLU A 110 -10.49 8.58 11.41
N ILE A 111 -11.45 8.97 10.58
CA ILE A 111 -11.24 9.61 9.28
C ILE A 111 -12.01 10.92 9.27
N PHE A 112 -11.32 12.01 8.90
CA PHE A 112 -11.89 13.35 8.81
C PHE A 112 -11.82 13.81 7.36
N LEU A 113 -12.93 14.35 6.84
CA LEU A 113 -13.07 14.76 5.45
C LEU A 113 -13.59 16.21 5.38
N ASP A 114 -12.93 17.01 4.55
CA ASP A 114 -13.35 18.35 4.12
C ASP A 114 -13.45 18.31 2.60
N GLU A 115 -14.65 18.06 2.08
CA GLU A 115 -14.91 17.86 0.66
C GLU A 115 -14.63 19.11 -0.18
N ASN A 116 -14.92 20.30 0.38
CA ASN A 116 -14.71 21.58 -0.30
C ASN A 116 -13.24 22.02 -0.25
N ASN A 117 -12.44 21.36 0.60
CA ASN A 117 -11.06 21.72 0.90
C ASN A 117 -10.91 23.20 1.32
N ASP A 118 -11.97 23.83 1.83
CA ASP A 118 -11.99 25.26 2.15
C ASP A 118 -11.30 25.60 3.48
N LYS A 119 -10.95 24.58 4.28
CA LYS A 119 -10.30 24.73 5.58
C LYS A 119 -11.08 25.65 6.53
N SER A 120 -12.40 25.68 6.39
CA SER A 120 -13.29 26.38 7.30
C SER A 120 -13.20 25.77 8.72
N LYS A 121 -13.51 26.62 9.70
CA LYS A 121 -13.43 26.29 11.13
C LYS A 121 -14.79 25.91 11.68
#